data_AF-A0A7V2RSD6-F1
#
_entry.id   AF-A0A7V2RSD6-F1
#
_cell.length_a   1.000
_cell.length_b   1.000
_cell.length_c   1.000
_cell.angle_alpha   90.00
_cell.angle_beta   90.00
_cell.angle_gamma   90.00
#
_symmetry.space_group_name_H-M   'P 1'
#
loop_
_entity.id
_entity.type
_entity.pdbx_description
1 polymer ?
#
loop_
_entity_poly.entity_id
_entity_poly.type
_entity_poly.pdbx_seq_one_letter_code
_entity_poly.pdbx_strand_id
1 'polypeptide(L)'
;MPKFPKIVKFALIFLATYLILVIAAQATGFRQGFAASFAKWATATYRDYIPGTEASFQPSTKAKEYDMVITMINVNTRAAKMDAARKAGLEQVNLDVGSSNFSVWDYFLLQFIVLFSLVLATPVPWKQKGISFLLGGTVLLLFTFHRFHCSLKYYALESPVLEPSGISPFCEKYVRAVFSMQSIEFIFISTFIIWALATFGKSGLAGNG
;
A
#
# COMPACT_ATOMS: atom_id res chain seq x y z
N MET A 1 10.26 -39.15 15.22
CA MET A 1 10.20 -37.70 15.53
C MET A 1 11.55 -37.06 15.24
N PRO A 2 11.72 -36.25 14.16
CA PRO A 2 12.50 -35.01 14.25
C PRO A 2 12.11 -33.95 13.19
N LYS A 3 10.92 -33.34 13.28
CA LYS A 3 10.53 -32.17 12.45
C LYS A 3 10.47 -30.86 13.24
N PHE A 4 10.26 -30.95 14.54
CA PHE A 4 10.28 -29.82 15.46
C PHE A 4 11.54 -28.93 15.37
N PRO A 5 12.78 -29.46 15.31
CA PRO A 5 13.96 -28.59 15.22
C PRO A 5 14.02 -27.80 13.91
N LYS A 6 13.44 -28.31 12.82
CA LYS A 6 13.42 -27.59 11.53
C LYS A 6 12.44 -26.42 11.55
N ILE A 7 11.27 -26.60 12.18
CA ILE A 7 10.25 -25.55 12.33
C ILE A 7 10.78 -24.44 13.23
N VAL A 8 11.37 -24.79 14.38
CA VAL A 8 11.96 -23.81 15.30
C VAL A 8 13.10 -23.04 14.62
N LYS A 9 13.98 -23.73 13.89
CA LYS A 9 15.04 -23.08 13.11
C LYS A 9 14.48 -22.08 12.08
N PHE A 10 13.45 -22.46 11.33
CA PHE A 10 12.79 -21.57 10.38
C PHE A 10 12.23 -20.33 11.09
N ALA A 11 11.50 -20.51 12.18
CA ALA A 11 10.89 -19.42 12.94
C ALA A 11 11.93 -18.44 13.49
N LEU A 12 13.06 -18.96 14.03
CA LEU A 12 14.15 -18.13 14.53
C LEU A 12 14.84 -17.34 13.42
N ILE A 13 15.12 -17.96 12.28
CA ILE A 13 15.73 -17.27 11.12
C ILE A 13 14.79 -16.20 10.58
N PHE A 14 13.50 -16.52 10.45
CA PHE A 14 12.47 -15.57 10.03
C PHE A 14 12.43 -14.36 10.97
N LEU A 15 12.32 -14.60 12.29
CA LEU A 15 12.21 -13.53 13.27
C LEU A 15 13.47 -12.66 13.31
N ALA A 16 14.66 -13.28 13.29
CA ALA A 16 15.92 -12.55 13.27
C ALA A 16 16.04 -11.68 12.01
N THR A 17 15.73 -12.24 10.83
CA THR A 17 15.79 -11.52 9.55
C THR A 17 14.78 -10.36 9.54
N TYR A 18 13.55 -10.61 9.96
CA TYR A 18 12.50 -9.60 10.05
C TYR A 18 12.90 -8.43 10.95
N LEU A 19 13.37 -8.72 12.18
CA LEU A 19 13.77 -7.68 13.12
C LEU A 19 14.96 -6.86 12.60
N ILE A 20 15.97 -7.51 12.01
CA ILE A 20 17.12 -6.82 11.41
C ILE A 20 16.66 -5.85 10.32
N LEU A 21 15.76 -6.29 9.43
CA LEU A 21 15.27 -5.46 8.32
C LEU A 21 14.41 -4.29 8.79
N VAL A 22 13.52 -4.53 9.76
CA VAL A 22 12.71 -3.46 10.35
C VAL A 22 13.60 -2.41 11.02
N ILE A 23 14.56 -2.84 11.84
CA ILE A 23 15.51 -1.94 12.50
C ILE A 23 16.34 -1.17 11.48
N ALA A 24 16.89 -1.87 10.47
CA ALA A 24 17.68 -1.24 9.42
C ALA A 24 16.87 -0.19 8.64
N ALA A 25 15.63 -0.49 8.27
CA ALA A 25 14.77 0.43 7.55
C ALA A 25 14.39 1.68 8.37
N GLN A 26 14.21 1.53 9.69
CA GLN A 26 13.95 2.65 10.61
C GLN A 26 15.21 3.49 10.86
N ALA A 27 16.36 2.85 11.04
CA ALA A 27 17.62 3.53 11.38
C ALA A 27 18.25 4.30 10.20
N THR A 28 18.02 3.85 8.97
CA THR A 28 18.67 4.41 7.77
C THR A 28 17.90 5.56 7.11
N GLY A 29 16.71 5.90 7.61
CA GLY A 29 15.83 6.87 6.95
C GLY A 29 15.13 6.33 5.69
N PHE A 30 15.23 5.01 5.44
CA PHE A 30 14.65 4.37 4.25
C PHE A 30 13.13 4.55 4.19
N ARG A 31 12.44 4.48 5.34
CA ARG A 31 10.99 4.73 5.44
C ARG A 31 10.60 6.09 4.85
N GLN A 32 11.28 7.16 5.25
CA GLN A 32 11.00 8.51 4.81
C GLN A 32 11.32 8.70 3.32
N GLY A 33 12.46 8.17 2.87
CA GLY A 33 12.85 8.20 1.46
C GLY A 33 11.86 7.46 0.55
N PHE A 34 11.37 6.31 1.01
CA PHE A 34 10.34 5.55 0.29
C PHE A 34 9.00 6.27 0.25
N ALA A 35 8.53 6.81 1.39
CA ALA A 35 7.28 7.57 1.44
C ALA A 35 7.32 8.81 0.52
N ALA A 36 8.45 9.52 0.48
CA ALA A 36 8.65 10.64 -0.45
C ALA A 36 8.65 10.23 -1.92
N SER A 37 9.29 9.10 -2.24
CA SER A 37 9.30 8.56 -3.60
C SER A 37 7.92 8.08 -4.03
N PHE A 38 7.21 7.39 -3.13
CA PHE A 38 5.85 6.93 -3.36
C PHE A 38 4.89 8.10 -3.53
N ALA A 39 4.97 9.14 -2.71
CA ALA A 39 4.13 10.33 -2.83
C ALA A 39 4.28 11.01 -4.20
N LYS A 40 5.51 11.13 -4.73
CA LYS A 40 5.75 11.67 -6.08
C LYS A 40 5.13 10.79 -7.16
N TRP A 41 5.38 9.48 -7.10
CA TRP A 41 4.82 8.54 -8.06
C TRP A 41 3.28 8.48 -8.00
N ALA A 42 2.73 8.46 -6.80
CA ALA A 42 1.29 8.42 -6.56
C ALA A 42 0.63 9.71 -7.05
N THR A 43 1.23 10.88 -6.79
CA THR A 43 0.73 12.14 -7.36
C THR A 43 0.73 12.09 -8.89
N ALA A 44 1.81 11.63 -9.52
CA ALA A 44 1.87 11.55 -10.98
C ALA A 44 0.83 10.58 -11.57
N THR A 45 0.53 9.49 -10.86
CA THR A 45 -0.32 8.40 -11.37
C THR A 45 -1.80 8.60 -11.03
N TYR A 46 -2.10 9.21 -9.88
CA TYR A 46 -3.44 9.26 -9.31
C TYR A 46 -4.06 10.65 -9.24
N ARG A 47 -3.37 11.69 -9.70
CA ARG A 47 -3.86 13.07 -9.62
C ARG A 47 -5.30 13.20 -10.11
N ASP A 48 -5.58 12.71 -11.30
CA ASP A 48 -6.90 12.85 -11.95
C ASP A 48 -7.63 11.50 -12.06
N TYR A 49 -7.29 10.54 -11.17
CA TYR A 49 -7.77 9.17 -11.26
C TYR A 49 -9.27 9.02 -10.96
N ILE A 50 -9.80 9.83 -10.05
CA ILE A 50 -11.22 9.81 -9.69
C ILE A 50 -11.90 11.00 -10.38
N PRO A 51 -12.89 10.75 -11.27
CA PRO A 51 -13.54 11.82 -12.03
C PRO A 51 -14.08 12.93 -11.14
N GLY A 52 -13.79 14.18 -11.52
CA GLY A 52 -14.21 15.37 -10.78
C GLY A 52 -13.37 15.70 -9.56
N THR A 53 -12.32 14.93 -9.27
CA THR A 53 -11.42 15.19 -8.14
C THR A 53 -9.96 15.28 -8.59
N GLU A 54 -9.18 16.07 -7.85
CA GLU A 54 -7.73 16.16 -7.99
C GLU A 54 -7.08 15.70 -6.68
N ALA A 55 -6.25 14.66 -6.75
CA ALA A 55 -5.53 14.09 -5.62
C ALA A 55 -4.06 14.54 -5.58
N SER A 56 -3.56 14.86 -4.39
CA SER A 56 -2.17 15.18 -4.10
C SER A 56 -1.68 14.33 -2.93
N PHE A 57 -0.44 13.86 -3.02
CA PHE A 57 0.18 12.99 -2.04
C PHE A 57 1.43 13.68 -1.53
N GLN A 58 1.53 13.82 -0.21
CA GLN A 58 2.64 14.50 0.44
C GLN A 58 3.15 13.66 1.61
N PRO A 59 4.48 13.61 1.83
CA PRO A 59 5.03 13.01 3.05
C PRO A 59 4.48 13.73 4.28
N SER A 60 4.03 12.95 5.26
CA SER A 60 3.60 13.48 6.55
C SER A 60 4.82 13.84 7.38
N THR A 61 4.85 15.08 7.88
CA THR A 61 5.86 15.54 8.84
C THR A 61 5.33 15.58 10.28
N LYS A 62 4.01 15.39 10.46
CA LYS A 62 3.31 15.66 11.72
C LYS A 62 2.88 14.40 12.48
N ALA A 63 2.59 13.30 11.79
CA ALA A 63 2.15 12.06 12.41
C ALA A 63 3.30 11.03 12.44
N LYS A 64 3.62 10.45 13.60
CA LYS A 64 4.62 9.37 13.70
C LYS A 64 4.12 8.05 13.09
N GLU A 65 2.81 7.85 13.14
CA GLU A 65 2.15 6.62 12.67
C GLU A 65 1.94 6.65 11.15
N TYR A 66 1.53 7.79 10.60
CA TYR A 66 1.31 7.96 9.16
C TYR A 66 2.43 8.77 8.52
N ASP A 67 3.02 8.21 7.47
CA ASP A 67 4.13 8.83 6.73
C ASP A 67 3.67 9.52 5.43
N MET A 68 2.37 9.53 5.14
CA MET A 68 1.80 10.24 4.00
C MET A 68 0.44 10.87 4.34
N VAL A 69 0.18 12.04 3.77
CA VAL A 69 -1.12 12.70 3.74
C VAL A 69 -1.61 12.69 2.30
N ILE A 70 -2.86 12.26 2.13
CA ILE A 70 -3.59 12.29 0.86
C ILE A 70 -4.55 13.45 0.94
N THR A 71 -4.45 14.40 0.01
CA THR A 71 -5.37 15.53 -0.11
C THR A 71 -6.12 15.41 -1.42
N MET A 72 -7.44 15.51 -1.38
CA MET A 72 -8.30 15.48 -2.55
C MET A 72 -9.15 16.75 -2.58
N ILE A 73 -9.37 17.29 -3.78
CA ILE A 73 -10.15 18.50 -4.00
C ILE A 73 -11.15 18.25 -5.13
N ASN A 74 -12.38 18.74 -4.99
CA ASN A 74 -13.33 18.74 -6.10
C ASN A 74 -12.96 19.84 -7.11
N VAL A 75 -12.71 19.45 -8.36
CA VAL A 75 -12.19 20.34 -9.42
C VAL A 75 -13.20 21.43 -9.77
N ASN A 76 -14.50 21.10 -9.76
CA ASN A 76 -15.58 22.04 -10.06
C ASN A 76 -15.72 23.09 -8.95
N THR A 77 -15.69 22.65 -7.69
CA THR A 77 -15.74 23.54 -6.52
C THR A 77 -14.52 24.46 -6.48
N ARG A 78 -13.33 23.94 -6.81
CA ARG A 78 -12.12 24.75 -6.93
C ARG A 78 -12.26 25.84 -7.99
N ALA A 79 -12.71 25.48 -9.19
CA ALA A 79 -12.89 26.45 -10.28
C ALA A 79 -13.92 27.54 -9.91
N ALA A 80 -15.06 27.15 -9.35
CA ALA A 80 -16.11 28.09 -8.93
C ALA A 80 -15.63 29.05 -7.83
N LYS A 81 -14.93 28.53 -6.80
CA LYS A 81 -14.38 29.36 -5.71
C LYS A 81 -13.29 30.31 -6.20
N MET A 82 -12.44 29.86 -7.13
CA MET A 82 -11.42 30.72 -7.73
C MET A 82 -12.02 31.85 -8.57
N ASP A 83 -13.06 31.58 -9.37
CA ASP A 83 -13.74 32.61 -10.14
C ASP A 83 -14.45 33.64 -9.24
N ALA A 84 -15.13 33.17 -8.19
CA ALA A 84 -15.76 34.04 -7.20
C ALA A 84 -14.74 34.92 -6.47
N ALA A 85 -13.60 34.36 -6.06
CA ALA A 85 -12.53 35.11 -5.41
C ALA A 85 -11.90 36.16 -6.33
N ARG A 86 -11.66 35.81 -7.60
CA ARG A 86 -11.16 36.75 -8.61
C ARG A 86 -12.12 37.92 -8.81
N LYS A 87 -13.43 37.65 -8.87
CA LYS A 87 -14.48 38.68 -8.96
C LYS A 87 -14.55 39.56 -7.73
N ALA A 88 -14.25 39.01 -6.55
CA ALA A 88 -14.22 39.74 -5.29
C ALA A 88 -12.87 40.44 -4.99
N GLY A 89 -11.86 40.30 -5.85
CA GLY A 89 -10.53 40.88 -5.65
C GLY A 89 -9.74 40.25 -4.50
N LEU A 90 -10.04 39.00 -4.12
CA LEU A 90 -9.36 38.30 -3.03
C LEU A 90 -8.06 37.64 -3.53
N GLU A 91 -6.98 37.79 -2.76
CA GLU A 91 -5.68 37.15 -3.06
C GLU A 91 -5.62 35.69 -2.61
N GLN A 92 -6.51 35.27 -1.70
CA GLN A 92 -6.53 33.93 -1.13
C GLN A 92 -7.91 33.29 -1.20
N VAL A 93 -7.94 31.97 -1.43
CA VAL A 93 -9.17 31.19 -1.57
C VAL A 93 -9.13 30.00 -0.61
N ASN A 94 -10.12 29.92 0.28
CA ASN A 94 -10.31 28.75 1.14
C ASN A 94 -11.03 27.65 0.35
N LEU A 95 -10.26 26.63 -0.05
CA LEU A 95 -10.77 25.43 -0.70
C LEU A 95 -11.14 24.39 0.35
N ASP A 96 -12.32 23.80 0.20
CA ASP A 96 -12.67 22.64 1.01
C ASP A 96 -11.94 21.43 0.43
N VAL A 97 -11.19 20.73 1.28
CA VAL A 97 -10.35 19.61 0.87
C VAL A 97 -10.69 18.39 1.72
N GLY A 98 -10.77 17.22 1.09
CA GLY A 98 -10.76 15.96 1.81
C GLY A 98 -9.32 15.58 2.13
N SER A 99 -9.00 15.34 3.40
CA SER A 99 -7.67 14.88 3.81
C SER A 99 -7.75 13.54 4.52
N SER A 100 -6.88 12.60 4.15
CA SER A 100 -6.74 11.32 4.83
C SER A 100 -5.28 11.02 5.11
N ASN A 101 -5.01 10.45 6.28
CA ASN A 101 -3.66 10.00 6.66
C ASN A 101 -3.46 8.56 6.18
N PHE A 102 -2.27 8.27 5.65
CA PHE A 102 -1.93 6.96 5.11
C PHE A 102 -0.52 6.55 5.53
N SER A 103 -0.35 5.27 5.85
CA SER A 103 0.94 4.69 6.21
C SER A 103 1.44 3.84 5.05
N VAL A 104 2.30 4.42 4.21
CA VAL A 104 3.01 3.71 3.14
C VAL A 104 3.90 2.62 3.74
N TRP A 105 4.44 2.86 4.93
CA TRP A 105 5.17 1.85 5.69
C TRP A 105 4.36 0.57 5.93
N ASP A 106 3.17 0.70 6.53
CA ASP A 106 2.35 -0.47 6.85
C ASP A 106 1.74 -1.11 5.60
N TYR A 107 1.35 -0.29 4.62
CA TYR A 107 0.72 -0.79 3.39
C TYR A 107 1.70 -1.46 2.45
N PHE A 108 2.93 -0.96 2.30
CA PHE A 108 3.86 -1.49 1.30
C PHE A 108 5.07 -2.13 1.96
N LEU A 109 5.89 -1.33 2.66
CA LEU A 109 7.22 -1.76 3.08
C LEU A 109 7.19 -2.95 4.05
N LEU A 110 6.29 -2.94 5.02
CA LEU A 110 6.19 -4.01 6.00
C LEU A 110 5.86 -5.35 5.33
N GLN A 111 4.96 -5.36 4.34
CA GLN A 111 4.60 -6.58 3.60
C GLN A 111 5.79 -7.15 2.84
N PHE A 112 6.58 -6.29 2.18
CA PHE A 112 7.79 -6.70 1.48
C PHE A 112 8.86 -7.23 2.42
N ILE A 113 9.05 -6.60 3.59
CA ILE A 113 9.98 -7.08 4.61
C ILE A 113 9.57 -8.47 5.11
N VAL A 114 8.28 -8.69 5.35
CA VAL A 114 7.74 -10.00 5.76
C VAL A 114 7.97 -11.04 4.68
N LEU A 115 7.60 -10.75 3.44
CA LEU A 115 7.79 -11.66 2.31
C LEU A 115 9.27 -12.03 2.15
N PHE A 116 10.16 -11.04 2.16
CA PHE A 116 11.59 -11.28 2.04
C PHE A 116 12.13 -12.12 3.19
N SER A 117 11.70 -11.84 4.43
CA SER A 117 12.07 -12.62 5.62
C SER A 117 11.60 -14.07 5.51
N LEU A 118 10.37 -14.30 5.03
CA LEU A 118 9.84 -15.65 4.80
C LEU A 118 10.65 -16.39 3.73
N VAL A 119 10.92 -15.76 2.59
CA VAL A 119 11.72 -16.35 1.50
C VAL A 119 13.13 -16.69 1.96
N LEU A 120 13.78 -15.81 2.74
CA LEU A 120 15.11 -16.05 3.28
C LEU A 120 15.13 -17.16 4.34
N ALA A 121 14.10 -17.27 5.18
CA ALA A 121 13.98 -18.35 6.15
C ALA A 121 13.73 -19.72 5.51
N THR A 122 13.09 -19.78 4.32
CA THR A 122 12.75 -21.06 3.68
C THR A 122 14.00 -21.87 3.31
N PRO A 123 14.09 -23.18 3.66
CA PRO A 123 15.22 -24.02 3.30
C PRO A 123 15.16 -24.51 1.84
N VAL A 124 15.14 -23.59 0.87
CA VAL A 124 15.19 -23.86 -0.58
C VAL A 124 16.48 -23.31 -1.20
N PRO A 125 16.95 -23.84 -2.35
CA PRO A 125 18.14 -23.32 -3.03
C PRO A 125 18.04 -21.82 -3.37
N TRP A 126 19.17 -21.12 -3.39
CA TRP A 126 19.23 -19.67 -3.66
C TRP A 126 18.56 -19.25 -4.97
N LYS A 127 18.67 -20.05 -6.03
CA LYS A 127 17.96 -19.82 -7.30
C LYS A 127 16.44 -19.81 -7.10
N GLN A 128 15.92 -20.74 -6.31
CA GLN A 128 14.49 -20.80 -6.00
C GLN A 128 14.08 -19.62 -5.13
N LYS A 129 14.88 -19.21 -4.13
CA LYS A 129 14.61 -18.00 -3.34
C LYS A 129 14.45 -16.76 -4.22
N GLY A 130 15.36 -16.57 -5.19
CA GLY A 130 15.27 -15.45 -6.14
C GLY A 130 13.98 -15.48 -6.95
N ILE A 131 13.61 -16.63 -7.51
CA ILE A 131 12.37 -16.80 -8.27
C ILE A 131 11.14 -16.56 -7.38
N SER A 132 11.11 -17.11 -6.17
CA SER A 132 10.01 -16.94 -5.23
C SER A 132 9.86 -15.50 -4.76
N PHE A 133 10.96 -14.79 -4.56
CA PHE A 133 10.92 -13.37 -4.23
C PHE A 133 10.41 -12.53 -5.41
N LEU A 134 10.86 -12.80 -6.64
CA LEU A 134 10.38 -12.08 -7.83
C LEU A 134 8.89 -12.33 -8.09
N LEU A 135 8.46 -13.60 -8.11
CA LEU A 135 7.06 -13.96 -8.33
C LEU A 135 6.16 -13.47 -7.19
N GLY A 136 6.53 -13.79 -5.95
CA GLY A 136 5.78 -13.38 -4.77
C GLY A 136 5.74 -11.86 -4.64
N GLY A 137 6.85 -11.18 -4.89
CA GLY A 137 6.95 -9.72 -4.85
C GLY A 137 6.09 -9.06 -5.92
N THR A 138 6.04 -9.63 -7.13
CA THR A 138 5.17 -9.12 -8.21
C THR A 138 3.69 -9.25 -7.84
N VAL A 139 3.28 -10.43 -7.37
CA VAL A 139 1.88 -10.66 -6.93
C VAL A 139 1.51 -9.75 -5.75
N LEU A 140 2.40 -9.63 -4.77
CA LEU A 140 2.22 -8.76 -3.61
C LEU A 140 2.11 -7.29 -4.03
N LEU A 141 2.93 -6.84 -4.99
CA LEU A 141 2.89 -5.49 -5.52
C LEU A 141 1.54 -5.19 -6.18
N LEU A 142 1.07 -6.08 -7.07
CA LEU A 142 -0.22 -5.95 -7.74
C LEU A 142 -1.37 -5.92 -6.72
N PHE A 143 -1.34 -6.81 -5.74
CA PHE A 143 -2.33 -6.87 -4.68
C PHE A 143 -2.35 -5.60 -3.82
N THR A 144 -1.17 -5.09 -3.44
CA THR A 144 -1.05 -3.89 -2.62
C THR A 144 -1.50 -2.65 -3.37
N PHE A 145 -1.12 -2.51 -4.65
CA PHE A 145 -1.62 -1.42 -5.47
C PHE A 145 -3.12 -1.47 -5.65
N HIS A 146 -3.69 -2.64 -5.94
CA HIS A 146 -5.13 -2.81 -6.04
C HIS A 146 -5.87 -2.38 -4.76
N ARG A 147 -5.32 -2.72 -3.60
CA ARG A 147 -5.88 -2.26 -2.32
C ARG A 147 -5.75 -0.75 -2.13
N PHE A 148 -4.61 -0.17 -2.49
CA PHE A 148 -4.40 1.27 -2.48
C PHE A 148 -5.40 2.00 -3.40
N HIS A 149 -5.61 1.48 -4.62
CA HIS A 149 -6.65 1.96 -5.54
C HIS A 149 -8.03 1.98 -4.87
N CYS A 150 -8.39 0.90 -4.17
CA CYS A 150 -9.66 0.83 -3.46
C CYS A 150 -9.71 1.81 -2.28
N SER A 151 -8.63 1.98 -1.50
CA SER A 151 -8.57 2.98 -0.42
C SER A 151 -8.81 4.39 -0.93
N LEU A 152 -8.22 4.77 -2.07
CA LEU A 152 -8.43 6.10 -2.64
C LEU A 152 -9.88 6.34 -3.02
N LYS A 153 -10.51 5.36 -3.70
CA LYS A 153 -11.93 5.46 -4.04
C LYS A 153 -12.81 5.51 -2.79
N TYR A 154 -12.47 4.73 -1.77
CA TYR A 154 -13.20 4.75 -0.51
C TYR A 154 -13.13 6.12 0.15
N TYR A 155 -11.94 6.72 0.25
CA TYR A 155 -11.79 8.07 0.81
C TYR A 155 -12.54 9.14 0.00
N ALA A 156 -12.59 9.00 -1.33
CA ALA A 156 -13.38 9.90 -2.15
C ALA A 156 -14.89 9.75 -1.89
N LEU A 157 -15.38 8.50 -1.77
CA LEU A 157 -16.79 8.19 -1.53
C LEU A 157 -17.27 8.65 -0.15
N GLU A 158 -16.44 8.51 0.88
CA GLU A 158 -16.79 8.90 2.26
C GLU A 158 -16.60 10.39 2.53
N SER A 159 -15.95 11.13 1.63
CA SER A 159 -15.74 12.55 1.82
C SER A 159 -17.00 13.34 1.46
N PRO A 160 -17.58 14.11 2.40
CA PRO A 160 -18.78 14.90 2.13
C PRO A 160 -18.50 16.06 1.15
N VAL A 161 -17.23 16.38 0.88
CA VAL A 161 -16.82 17.53 0.06
C VAL A 161 -16.57 17.14 -1.40
N LEU A 162 -16.25 15.87 -1.67
CA LEU A 162 -15.74 15.46 -2.98
C LEU A 162 -16.84 15.11 -3.98
N GLU A 163 -17.99 14.64 -3.51
CA GLU A 163 -19.14 14.22 -4.34
C GLU A 163 -18.71 13.53 -5.65
N PRO A 164 -17.92 12.43 -5.57
CA PRO A 164 -17.31 11.84 -6.76
C PRO A 164 -18.38 11.33 -7.72
N SER A 165 -18.30 11.75 -8.98
CA SER A 165 -19.24 11.33 -10.01
C SER A 165 -18.78 10.04 -10.73
N GLY A 166 -19.71 9.28 -11.29
CA GLY A 166 -19.39 8.13 -12.16
C GLY A 166 -18.98 6.84 -11.44
N ILE A 167 -19.21 6.71 -10.13
CA ILE A 167 -18.99 5.46 -9.40
C ILE A 167 -20.30 4.67 -9.36
N SER A 168 -20.30 3.46 -9.93
CA SER A 168 -21.48 2.59 -9.91
C SER A 168 -21.73 1.98 -8.52
N PRO A 169 -22.98 1.62 -8.17
CA PRO A 169 -23.29 0.99 -6.88
C PRO A 169 -22.51 -0.32 -6.64
N PHE A 170 -22.26 -1.08 -7.71
CA PHE A 170 -21.41 -2.28 -7.64
C PHE A 170 -19.97 -1.92 -7.27
N CYS A 171 -19.40 -0.90 -7.90
CA CYS A 171 -18.04 -0.45 -7.63
C CYS A 171 -17.91 0.05 -6.18
N GLU A 172 -18.89 0.79 -5.68
CA GLU A 172 -18.94 1.23 -4.29
C GLU A 172 -18.94 0.03 -3.32
N LYS A 173 -19.85 -0.94 -3.51
CA LYS A 173 -19.91 -2.14 -2.66
C LYS A 173 -18.60 -2.91 -2.68
N TYR A 174 -17.98 -3.05 -3.85
CA TYR A 174 -16.69 -3.71 -4.01
C TYR A 174 -15.58 -2.98 -3.25
N VAL A 175 -15.48 -1.65 -3.44
CA VAL A 175 -14.48 -0.81 -2.77
C VAL A 175 -14.62 -0.90 -1.25
N ARG A 176 -15.85 -0.82 -0.71
CA ARG A 176 -16.12 -0.97 0.72
C ARG A 176 -15.70 -2.36 1.24
N ALA A 177 -15.96 -3.42 0.48
CA ALA A 177 -15.57 -4.78 0.85
C ALA A 177 -14.05 -4.98 0.84
N VAL A 178 -13.33 -4.40 -0.12
CA VAL A 178 -11.85 -4.45 -0.13
C VAL A 178 -11.27 -3.59 0.97
N PHE A 179 -11.88 -2.44 1.27
CA PHE A 179 -11.43 -1.55 2.34
C PHE A 179 -11.63 -2.17 3.73
N SER A 180 -12.73 -2.92 3.95
CA SER A 180 -12.94 -3.63 5.23
C SER A 180 -11.91 -4.74 5.47
N MET A 181 -11.26 -5.24 4.41
CA MET A 181 -10.17 -6.20 4.48
C MET A 181 -8.78 -5.53 4.65
N GLN A 182 -8.71 -4.30 5.15
CA GLN A 182 -7.43 -3.60 5.33
C GLN A 182 -6.76 -3.80 6.69
N SER A 183 -7.29 -4.71 7.50
CA SER A 183 -6.68 -5.07 8.77
C SER A 183 -5.26 -5.62 8.59
N ILE A 184 -4.42 -5.41 9.60
CA ILE A 184 -3.02 -5.83 9.57
C ILE A 184 -2.91 -7.36 9.53
N GLU A 185 -3.85 -8.07 10.15
CA GLU A 185 -3.93 -9.53 10.14
C GLU A 185 -4.16 -10.04 8.72
N PHE A 186 -5.10 -9.41 7.98
CA PHE A 186 -5.36 -9.80 6.59
C PHE A 186 -4.13 -9.59 5.71
N ILE A 187 -3.40 -8.49 5.92
CA ILE A 187 -2.12 -8.20 5.25
C ILE A 187 -1.11 -9.34 5.46
N PHE A 188 -0.90 -9.75 6.71
CA PHE A 188 0.06 -10.81 7.03
C PHE A 188 -0.38 -12.16 6.46
N ILE A 189 -1.68 -12.50 6.57
CA ILE A 189 -2.25 -13.73 6.04
C ILE A 189 -2.08 -13.77 4.50
N SER A 190 -2.43 -12.68 3.79
CA SER A 190 -2.27 -12.62 2.34
C SER A 190 -0.80 -12.75 1.93
N THR A 191 0.11 -12.09 2.65
CA THR A 191 1.55 -12.17 2.39
C THR A 191 2.07 -13.60 2.58
N PHE A 192 1.61 -14.30 3.61
CA PHE A 192 1.94 -15.69 3.87
C PHE A 192 1.42 -16.61 2.76
N ILE A 193 0.17 -16.43 2.32
CA ILE A 193 -0.41 -17.20 1.21
C ILE A 193 0.40 -16.98 -0.07
N ILE A 194 0.71 -15.73 -0.41
CA ILE A 194 1.51 -15.37 -1.59
C ILE A 194 2.89 -16.02 -1.51
N TRP A 195 3.57 -15.95 -0.36
CA TRP A 195 4.84 -16.61 -0.12
C TRP A 195 4.74 -18.13 -0.35
N ALA A 196 3.72 -18.78 0.23
CA ALA A 196 3.55 -20.22 0.13
C ALA A 196 3.35 -20.67 -1.33
N LEU A 197 2.49 -19.95 -2.07
CA LEU A 197 2.23 -20.23 -3.48
C LEU A 197 3.48 -19.96 -4.35
N ALA A 198 4.16 -18.83 -4.14
CA ALA A 198 5.36 -18.48 -4.92
C ALA A 198 6.56 -19.38 -4.62
N THR A 199 6.63 -19.96 -3.41
CA THR A 199 7.75 -20.78 -2.98
C THR A 199 7.55 -22.26 -3.27
N PHE A 200 6.33 -22.78 -3.09
CA PHE A 200 6.03 -24.21 -3.17
C PHE A 200 5.08 -24.60 -4.30
N GLY A 201 4.43 -23.65 -4.99
CA GLY A 201 3.42 -23.93 -6.02
C GLY A 201 3.94 -24.73 -7.22
N LYS A 202 5.25 -24.65 -7.54
CA LYS A 202 5.86 -25.47 -8.60
C LYS A 202 6.37 -26.83 -8.14
N SER A 203 6.56 -27.05 -6.84
CA SER A 203 7.08 -28.32 -6.30
C SER A 203 6.11 -29.49 -6.47
N GLY A 204 4.85 -29.23 -6.84
CA GLY A 204 3.85 -30.24 -7.20
C GLY A 204 3.54 -30.35 -8.72
N LEU A 205 4.01 -29.40 -9.55
CA LEU A 205 3.77 -29.42 -11.01
C LEU A 205 4.99 -29.90 -11.82
N ALA A 206 6.15 -30.05 -11.17
CA ALA A 206 7.35 -30.67 -11.74
C ALA A 206 7.66 -32.02 -11.05
N GLY A 207 6.61 -32.79 -10.73
CA GLY A 207 6.75 -34.22 -10.56
C GLY A 207 7.01 -34.83 -11.94
N ASN A 208 8.20 -35.39 -12.12
CA ASN A 208 8.73 -36.11 -13.28
C ASN A 208 9.35 -35.24 -14.39
N GLY A 209 10.69 -35.20 -14.35
CA GLY A 209 11.61 -34.74 -15.38
C GLY A 209 13.02 -34.97 -14.89
#